data_AF-A0A931P148-F1
#
_entry.id   AF-A0A931P148-F1
#
_cell.length_a   1.000
_cell.length_b   1.000
_cell.length_c   1.000
_cell.angle_alpha   90.00
_cell.angle_beta   90.00
_cell.angle_gamma   90.00
#
_symmetry.space_group_name_H-M   'P 1'
#
loop_
_entity.id
_entity.type
_entity.pdbx_description
1 polymer ?
#
loop_
_entity_poly.entity_id
_entity_poly.type
_entity_poly.pdbx_seq_one_letter_code
_entity_poly.pdbx_strand_id
1 'polypeptide(L)'
;MEVTPAGQSQAAAQLPAGPVPADPAALFQLMLQMQSNTNEMLRQLVDQNRTLLELTRETVQVSRDQRARQMQELERWQTSHQAVLFETRGVLKTLEQVHGQIMEQLVTFVHENESELMEGEFTLADFTDRFGPRLGHLNTILSVLRPLAALAQHAQSEARNKPREETQ
;
A
#
# COMPACT_ATOMS: atom_id res chain seq x y z
N MET A 1 -9.41 33.81 31.20
CA MET A 1 -10.68 33.35 31.78
C MET A 1 -10.45 31.94 32.28
N GLU A 2 -10.19 31.82 33.58
CA GLU A 2 -10.24 30.57 34.31
C GLU A 2 -11.68 30.27 34.70
N VAL A 3 -12.08 28.99 34.64
CA VAL A 3 -13.06 28.41 35.57
C VAL A 3 -12.66 26.95 35.85
N THR A 4 -12.15 26.75 37.06
CA THR A 4 -11.95 25.46 37.76
C THR A 4 -13.16 25.30 38.72
N PRO A 5 -13.23 24.30 39.62
CA PRO A 5 -13.54 22.86 39.49
C PRO A 5 -14.85 22.45 40.23
N ALA A 6 -15.40 21.28 39.93
CA ALA A 6 -16.18 20.43 40.86
C ALA A 6 -16.36 19.05 40.19
N GLY A 7 -16.16 17.90 40.81
CA GLY A 7 -16.07 17.60 42.23
C GLY A 7 -15.15 16.42 42.49
N GLN A 8 -14.42 16.54 43.59
CA GLN A 8 -13.95 15.41 44.36
C GLN A 8 -15.17 14.61 44.82
N SER A 9 -15.15 13.31 44.57
CA SER A 9 -15.72 12.34 45.50
C SER A 9 -14.83 11.12 45.50
N GLN A 10 -14.13 11.00 46.62
CA GLN A 10 -13.33 9.86 47.01
C GLN A 10 -14.20 8.60 46.93
N ALA A 11 -13.82 7.65 46.07
CA ALA A 11 -14.13 6.25 46.30
C ALA A 11 -12.79 5.56 46.51
N ALA A 12 -12.30 5.70 47.75
CA ALA A 12 -11.26 4.85 48.28
C ALA A 12 -11.56 3.40 47.87
N ALA A 13 -10.52 2.70 47.45
CA ALA A 13 -10.52 1.26 47.28
C ALA A 13 -10.95 0.61 48.61
N GLN A 14 -12.25 0.45 48.80
CA GLN A 14 -12.82 -0.43 49.80
C GLN A 14 -12.87 -1.81 49.18
N LEU A 15 -11.78 -2.54 49.42
CA LEU A 15 -11.81 -4.00 49.49
C LEU A 15 -13.03 -4.40 50.34
N PRO A 16 -13.99 -5.19 49.83
CA PRO A 16 -15.00 -5.77 50.69
C PRO A 16 -14.32 -6.84 51.56
N ALA A 17 -13.91 -6.45 52.76
CA ALA A 17 -13.71 -7.36 53.87
C ALA A 17 -15.09 -7.86 54.33
N GLY A 18 -15.63 -8.84 53.61
CA GLY A 18 -16.85 -9.57 53.93
C GLY A 18 -16.65 -11.04 53.56
N PRO A 19 -17.29 -11.98 54.29
CA PRO A 19 -17.00 -13.41 54.15
C PRO A 19 -17.36 -13.84 52.72
N VAL A 20 -16.48 -14.64 52.11
CA VAL A 20 -16.79 -15.33 50.85
C VAL A 20 -18.18 -15.95 50.99
N PRO A 21 -19.16 -15.63 50.13
CA PRO A 21 -20.50 -16.18 50.28
C PRO A 21 -20.40 -17.68 49.99
N ALA A 22 -20.45 -18.48 51.05
CA ALA A 22 -20.55 -19.94 50.98
C ALA A 22 -21.97 -20.39 50.58
N ASP A 23 -22.75 -19.54 49.90
CA ASP A 23 -24.08 -19.87 49.41
C ASP A 23 -23.97 -20.39 47.97
N PRO A 24 -24.11 -21.71 47.74
CA PRO A 24 -23.96 -22.31 46.42
C PRO A 24 -24.97 -21.75 45.40
N ALA A 25 -26.11 -21.21 45.86
CA ALA A 25 -27.11 -20.59 44.98
C ALA A 25 -26.61 -19.26 44.39
N ALA A 26 -25.92 -18.43 45.17
CA ALA A 26 -25.37 -17.16 44.70
C ALA A 26 -24.24 -17.38 43.67
N LEU A 27 -23.40 -18.39 43.90
CA LEU A 27 -22.36 -18.79 42.94
C LEU A 27 -22.95 -19.31 41.63
N PHE A 28 -24.00 -20.15 41.70
CA PHE A 28 -24.68 -20.64 40.51
C PHE A 28 -25.33 -19.50 39.71
N GLN A 29 -25.95 -18.54 40.39
CA GLN A 29 -26.56 -17.39 39.73
C GLN A 29 -25.52 -16.47 39.07
N LEU A 30 -24.36 -16.25 39.69
CA LEU A 30 -23.25 -15.55 39.07
C LEU A 30 -22.72 -16.30 37.83
N MET A 31 -22.61 -17.62 37.91
CA MET A 31 -22.16 -18.46 36.78
C MET A 31 -23.14 -18.37 35.60
N LEU A 32 -24.45 -18.43 35.88
CA LEU A 32 -25.49 -18.26 34.87
C LEU A 32 -25.46 -16.87 34.24
N GLN A 33 -25.24 -15.83 35.04
CA GLN A 33 -25.13 -14.46 34.54
C GLN A 33 -23.87 -14.29 33.68
N MET A 34 -22.74 -14.87 34.07
CA MET A 34 -21.54 -14.88 33.24
C MET A 34 -21.76 -15.66 31.94
N GLN A 35 -22.47 -16.79 32.00
CA GLN A 35 -22.81 -17.59 30.83
C GLN A 35 -23.76 -16.84 29.89
N SER A 36 -24.79 -16.15 30.39
CA SER A 36 -25.69 -15.33 29.57
C SER A 36 -24.94 -14.20 28.89
N ASN A 37 -24.11 -13.46 29.64
CA ASN A 37 -23.28 -12.38 29.11
C ASN A 37 -22.32 -12.88 28.02
N THR A 38 -21.71 -14.06 28.22
CA THR A 38 -20.84 -14.68 27.21
C THR A 38 -21.62 -15.02 25.94
N ASN A 39 -22.83 -15.57 26.07
CA ASN A 39 -23.67 -15.91 24.92
C ASN A 39 -24.14 -14.67 24.14
N GLU A 40 -24.48 -13.59 24.84
CA GLU A 40 -24.86 -12.32 24.21
C GLU A 40 -23.67 -11.71 23.45
N MET A 41 -22.48 -11.70 24.05
CA MET A 41 -21.27 -11.24 23.39
C MET A 41 -20.93 -12.08 22.15
N LEU A 42 -21.07 -13.41 22.23
CA LEU A 42 -20.85 -14.29 21.08
C LEU A 42 -21.85 -14.02 19.95
N ARG A 43 -23.13 -13.76 20.28
CA ARG A 43 -24.15 -13.39 19.28
C ARG A 43 -23.80 -12.06 18.61
N GLN A 44 -23.46 -11.04 19.41
CA GLN A 44 -23.04 -9.75 18.89
C GLN A 44 -21.81 -9.87 17.98
N LEU A 45 -20.83 -10.71 18.35
CA LEU A 45 -19.65 -10.96 17.55
C LEU A 45 -19.99 -11.65 16.22
N VAL A 46 -20.90 -12.64 16.22
CA VAL A 46 -21.36 -13.28 14.99
C VAL A 46 -22.07 -12.29 14.07
N ASP A 47 -22.91 -11.41 14.62
CA ASP A 47 -23.61 -10.40 13.83
C ASP A 47 -22.65 -9.34 13.27
N GLN A 48 -21.66 -8.90 14.05
CA GLN A 48 -20.58 -8.05 13.55
C GLN A 48 -19.80 -8.72 12.41
N ASN A 49 -19.48 -10.01 12.54
CA ASN A 49 -18.79 -10.76 11.49
C ASN A 49 -19.62 -10.86 10.20
N ARG A 50 -20.95 -11.01 10.30
CA ARG A 50 -21.84 -11.01 9.12
C ARG A 50 -21.80 -9.67 8.40
N THR A 51 -21.95 -8.56 9.12
CA THR A 51 -21.86 -7.22 8.54
C THR A 51 -20.49 -6.96 7.90
N LEU A 52 -19.40 -7.40 8.55
CA LEU A 52 -18.06 -7.28 7.97
C LEU A 52 -17.90 -8.08 6.68
N LEU A 53 -18.45 -9.30 6.61
CA LEU A 53 -18.44 -10.11 5.40
C LEU A 53 -19.22 -9.44 4.26
N GLU A 54 -20.37 -8.83 4.56
CA GLU A 54 -21.17 -8.10 3.58
C GLU A 54 -20.41 -6.88 3.03
N LEU A 55 -19.86 -6.04 3.89
CA LEU A 55 -19.06 -4.87 3.48
C LEU A 55 -17.81 -5.28 2.70
N THR A 56 -17.16 -6.38 3.10
CA THR A 56 -15.99 -6.90 2.38
C THR A 56 -16.38 -7.36 0.96
N ARG A 57 -17.52 -8.05 0.82
CA ARG A 57 -18.03 -8.46 -0.50
C ARG A 57 -18.33 -7.26 -1.39
N GLU A 58 -18.99 -6.24 -0.85
CA GLU A 58 -19.28 -5.00 -1.57
C GLU A 58 -17.99 -4.29 -2.00
N THR A 59 -17.01 -4.15 -1.09
CA THR A 59 -15.72 -3.54 -1.40
C THR A 59 -14.98 -4.29 -2.50
N VAL A 60 -15.00 -5.63 -2.45
CA VAL A 60 -14.40 -6.47 -3.50
C VAL A 60 -15.12 -6.26 -4.83
N GLN A 61 -16.45 -6.17 -4.84
CA GLN A 61 -17.22 -5.93 -6.06
C GLN A 61 -16.90 -4.55 -6.64
N VAL A 62 -16.94 -3.48 -5.83
CA VAL A 62 -16.58 -2.12 -6.26
C VAL A 62 -15.15 -2.08 -6.80
N SER A 63 -14.20 -2.77 -6.14
CA SER A 63 -12.82 -2.87 -6.60
C SER A 63 -12.69 -3.58 -7.96
N ARG A 64 -13.47 -4.64 -8.20
CA ARG A 64 -13.51 -5.33 -9.51
C ARG A 64 -14.07 -4.41 -10.59
N ASP A 65 -15.17 -3.72 -10.32
CA ASP A 65 -15.80 -2.82 -11.28
C ASP A 65 -14.92 -1.59 -11.58
N GLN A 66 -14.19 -1.09 -10.58
CA GLN A 66 -13.19 -0.04 -10.74
C GLN A 66 -12.04 -0.50 -11.66
N ARG A 67 -11.51 -1.70 -11.43
CA ARG A 67 -10.44 -2.28 -12.27
C ARG A 67 -10.90 -2.52 -13.70
N ALA A 68 -12.13 -3.02 -13.88
CA ALA A 68 -12.69 -3.24 -15.21
C ALA A 68 -12.81 -1.92 -15.99
N ARG A 69 -13.28 -0.85 -15.34
CA ARG A 69 -13.34 0.50 -15.95
C ARG A 69 -11.96 1.03 -16.31
N GLN A 70 -10.99 0.93 -15.39
CA GLN A 70 -9.61 1.34 -15.64
C GLN A 70 -8.99 0.57 -16.81
N MET A 71 -9.26 -0.73 -16.94
CA MET A 71 -8.77 -1.54 -18.05
C MET A 71 -9.37 -1.09 -19.38
N GLN A 72 -10.68 -0.82 -19.43
CA GLN A 72 -11.34 -0.30 -20.63
C GLN A 72 -10.82 1.08 -21.05
N GLU A 73 -10.60 1.98 -20.10
CA GLU A 73 -9.99 3.29 -20.36
C GLU A 73 -8.57 3.13 -20.90
N LEU A 74 -7.78 2.22 -20.32
CA LEU A 74 -6.44 1.93 -20.77
C LEU A 74 -6.43 1.36 -22.19
N GLU A 75 -7.30 0.40 -22.52
CA GLU A 75 -7.43 -0.14 -23.87
C GLU A 75 -7.82 0.94 -24.90
N ARG A 76 -8.76 1.83 -24.55
CA ARG A 76 -9.13 2.97 -25.40
C ARG A 76 -7.96 3.93 -25.59
N TRP A 77 -7.22 4.21 -24.52
CA TRP A 77 -6.03 5.06 -24.59
C TRP A 77 -4.95 4.44 -25.46
N GLN A 78 -4.67 3.14 -25.29
CA GLN A 78 -3.68 2.42 -26.10
C GLN A 78 -4.04 2.44 -27.59
N THR A 79 -5.31 2.20 -27.92
CA THR A 79 -5.80 2.20 -29.30
C THR A 79 -5.64 3.57 -29.95
N SER A 80 -5.86 4.65 -29.20
CA SER A 80 -5.71 6.02 -29.70
C SER A 80 -4.26 6.54 -29.72
N HIS A 81 -3.36 5.94 -28.94
CA HIS A 81 -1.98 6.40 -28.74
C HIS A 81 -0.91 5.35 -29.10
N GLN A 82 -1.15 4.52 -30.12
CA GLN A 82 -0.23 3.46 -30.53
C GLN A 82 1.17 3.97 -30.89
N ALA A 83 1.27 5.15 -31.51
CA ALA A 83 2.56 5.76 -31.84
C ALA A 83 3.39 6.04 -30.58
N VAL A 84 2.77 6.58 -29.52
CA VAL A 84 3.45 6.86 -28.24
C VAL A 84 3.99 5.57 -27.63
N LEU A 85 3.19 4.50 -27.64
CA LEU A 85 3.59 3.19 -27.14
C LEU A 85 4.78 2.59 -27.90
N PHE A 86 4.82 2.78 -29.22
CA PHE A 86 5.92 2.30 -30.05
C PHE A 86 7.22 3.07 -29.76
N GLU A 87 7.15 4.40 -29.74
CA GLU A 87 8.31 5.27 -29.47
C GLU A 87 8.82 5.11 -28.03
N THR A 88 7.92 4.83 -27.07
CA THR A 88 8.28 4.61 -25.65
C THR A 88 9.32 3.51 -25.49
N ARG A 89 9.33 2.48 -26.34
CA ARG A 89 10.34 1.43 -26.28
C ARG A 89 11.73 1.93 -26.65
N GLY A 90 11.84 2.74 -27.70
CA GLY A 90 13.11 3.34 -28.13
C GLY A 90 13.64 4.30 -27.06
N VAL A 91 12.77 5.15 -26.55
CA VAL A 91 13.09 6.10 -25.47
C VAL A 91 13.49 5.37 -24.19
N LEU A 92 12.75 4.33 -23.79
CA LEU A 92 13.05 3.54 -22.58
C LEU A 92 14.45 2.92 -22.66
N LYS A 93 14.81 2.30 -23.80
CA LYS A 93 16.15 1.72 -23.98
C LYS A 93 17.26 2.77 -23.81
N THR A 94 17.09 3.94 -24.43
CA THR A 94 18.06 5.05 -24.31
C THR A 94 18.16 5.54 -22.87
N LEU A 95 17.03 5.71 -22.17
CA LEU A 95 17.03 6.16 -20.78
C LEU A 95 17.61 5.13 -19.81
N GLU A 96 17.44 3.84 -20.06
CA GLU A 96 18.08 2.78 -19.27
C GLU A 96 19.60 2.80 -19.46
N GLN A 97 20.09 3.09 -20.66
CA GLN A 97 21.53 3.29 -20.91
C GLN A 97 22.06 4.52 -20.16
N VAL A 98 21.35 5.65 -20.22
CA VAL A 98 21.71 6.86 -19.46
C VAL A 98 21.71 6.60 -17.95
N HIS A 99 20.71 5.86 -17.44
CA HIS A 99 20.66 5.47 -16.04
C HIS A 99 21.89 4.63 -15.64
N GLY A 100 22.27 3.67 -16.48
CA GLY A 100 23.48 2.87 -16.28
C GLY A 100 24.75 3.73 -16.22
N GLN A 101 24.89 4.70 -17.12
CA GLN A 101 26.04 5.62 -17.13
C GLN A 101 26.11 6.51 -15.88
N ILE A 102 24.97 7.00 -15.38
CA ILE A 102 24.94 7.79 -14.14
C ILE A 102 25.34 6.91 -12.96
N MET A 103 24.89 5.65 -12.91
CA MET A 103 25.28 4.70 -11.88
C MET A 103 26.78 4.39 -11.92
N GLU A 104 27.36 4.23 -13.11
CA GLU A 104 28.80 4.05 -13.27
C GLU A 104 29.56 5.26 -12.71
N GLN A 105 29.18 6.48 -13.10
CA GLN A 105 29.79 7.71 -12.58
C GLN A 105 29.65 7.84 -11.06
N LEU A 106 28.51 7.44 -10.51
CA LEU A 106 28.26 7.42 -9.06
C LEU A 106 29.24 6.47 -8.38
N VAL A 107 29.35 5.23 -8.86
CA VAL A 107 30.23 4.21 -8.29
C VAL A 107 31.69 4.67 -8.35
N THR A 108 32.12 5.21 -9.49
CA THR A 108 33.46 5.79 -9.63
C THR A 108 33.71 6.91 -8.64
N PHE A 109 32.78 7.86 -8.50
CA PHE A 109 32.93 8.97 -7.56
C PHE A 109 33.06 8.49 -6.11
N VAL A 110 32.23 7.52 -5.69
CA VAL A 110 32.29 6.96 -4.34
C VAL A 110 33.63 6.27 -4.10
N HIS A 111 34.13 5.52 -5.08
CA HIS A 111 35.41 4.83 -4.96
C HIS A 111 36.60 5.80 -4.88
N GLU A 112 36.56 6.89 -5.66
CA GLU A 112 37.64 7.89 -5.68
C GLU A 112 37.65 8.80 -4.43
N ASN A 113 36.52 8.96 -3.75
CA ASN A 113 36.36 9.92 -2.64
C ASN A 113 35.92 9.26 -1.33
N GLU A 114 36.14 7.95 -1.15
CA GLU A 114 35.60 7.15 -0.04
C GLU A 114 35.90 7.75 1.34
N SER A 115 37.16 8.12 1.60
CA SER A 115 37.57 8.71 2.88
C SER A 115 36.90 10.06 3.15
N GLU A 116 36.80 10.91 2.12
CA GLU A 116 36.21 12.25 2.23
C GLU A 116 34.70 12.20 2.37
N LEU A 117 34.04 11.23 1.74
CA LEU A 117 32.61 10.97 1.89
C LEU A 117 32.24 10.54 3.31
N MET A 118 33.11 9.77 3.97
CA MET A 118 32.86 9.27 5.33
C MET A 118 33.12 10.34 6.39
N GLU A 119 34.09 11.23 6.16
CA GLU A 119 34.55 12.20 7.16
C GLU A 119 34.05 13.63 6.91
N GLY A 120 33.64 13.97 5.68
CA GLY A 120 33.34 15.34 5.25
C GLY A 120 31.89 15.56 4.79
N GLU A 121 31.16 16.41 5.53
CA GLU A 121 29.78 16.82 5.16
C GLU A 121 29.72 17.55 3.80
N PHE A 122 30.80 18.24 3.42
CA PHE A 122 30.87 18.96 2.14
C PHE A 122 30.86 18.01 0.94
N THR A 123 31.73 16.99 0.94
CA THR A 123 31.83 16.01 -0.16
C THR A 123 30.57 15.15 -0.24
N LEU A 124 29.94 14.84 0.90
CA LEU A 124 28.64 14.17 0.93
C LEU A 124 27.50 15.03 0.37
N ALA A 125 27.49 16.34 0.66
CA ALA A 125 26.51 17.26 0.11
C ALA A 125 26.69 17.42 -1.41
N ASP A 126 27.92 17.60 -1.90
CA ASP A 126 28.22 17.67 -3.33
C ASP A 126 27.83 16.37 -4.06
N PHE A 127 28.13 15.22 -3.47
CA PHE A 127 27.66 13.92 -3.97
C PHE A 127 26.14 13.88 -4.12
N THR A 128 25.42 14.27 -3.06
CA THR A 128 23.97 14.23 -3.02
C THR A 128 23.37 15.17 -4.05
N ASP A 129 23.90 16.38 -4.21
CA ASP A 129 23.43 17.37 -5.18
C ASP A 129 23.72 16.94 -6.63
N ARG A 130 24.87 16.29 -6.85
CA ARG A 130 25.29 15.83 -8.18
C ARG A 130 24.46 14.64 -8.68
N PHE A 131 24.20 13.66 -7.82
CA PHE A 131 23.58 12.39 -8.23
C PHE A 131 22.11 12.26 -7.80
N GLY A 132 21.74 12.78 -6.63
CA GLY A 132 20.43 12.58 -5.99
C GLY A 132 19.26 13.04 -6.86
N PRO A 133 19.13 14.33 -7.19
CA PRO A 133 18.02 14.85 -8.01
C PRO A 133 17.93 14.18 -9.38
N ARG A 134 19.07 13.96 -10.04
CA ARG A 134 19.12 13.37 -11.39
C ARG A 134 18.64 11.92 -11.37
N LEU A 135 19.13 11.10 -10.43
CA LEU A 135 18.69 9.72 -10.28
C LEU A 135 17.22 9.64 -9.86
N GLY A 136 16.78 10.49 -8.94
CA GLY A 136 15.38 10.54 -8.50
C GLY A 136 14.41 10.83 -9.65
N HIS A 137 14.70 11.88 -10.44
CA HIS A 137 13.89 12.22 -11.60
C HIS A 137 13.92 11.12 -12.66
N LEU A 138 15.09 10.58 -12.98
CA LEU A 138 15.21 9.53 -13.99
C LEU A 138 14.47 8.24 -13.58
N ASN A 139 14.56 7.85 -12.31
CA ASN A 139 13.82 6.71 -11.77
C ASN A 139 12.31 6.92 -11.83
N THR A 140 11.84 8.14 -11.58
CA THR A 140 10.43 8.51 -11.71
C THR A 140 9.95 8.41 -13.16
N ILE A 141 10.76 8.86 -14.12
CA ILE A 141 10.44 8.72 -15.55
C ILE A 141 10.41 7.23 -15.95
N LEU A 142 11.42 6.46 -15.55
CA LEU A 142 11.50 5.03 -15.86
C LEU A 142 10.34 4.24 -15.24
N SER A 143 9.87 4.59 -14.03
CA SER A 143 8.73 3.92 -13.39
C SER A 143 7.42 4.12 -14.15
N VAL A 144 7.27 5.26 -14.85
CA VAL A 144 6.13 5.54 -15.74
C VAL A 144 6.30 4.86 -17.10
N LEU A 145 7.49 4.89 -17.69
CA LEU A 145 7.72 4.36 -19.04
C LEU A 145 7.77 2.83 -19.10
N ARG A 146 8.26 2.14 -18.06
CA ARG A 146 8.35 0.67 -18.04
C ARG A 146 7.00 -0.03 -18.18
N PRO A 147 5.95 0.32 -17.41
CA PRO A 147 4.60 -0.23 -17.62
C PRO A 147 4.07 0.04 -19.03
N LEU A 148 4.27 1.26 -19.56
CA LEU A 148 3.81 1.62 -20.91
C LEU A 148 4.50 0.78 -21.99
N ALA A 149 5.81 0.56 -21.87
CA ALA A 149 6.55 -0.31 -22.76
C ALA A 149 6.09 -1.78 -22.66
N ALA A 150 5.76 -2.27 -21.46
CA ALA A 150 5.24 -3.62 -21.27
C ALA A 150 3.84 -3.80 -21.91
N LEU A 151 2.97 -2.80 -21.78
CA LEU A 151 1.66 -2.79 -22.46
C LEU A 151 1.80 -2.84 -23.98
N ALA A 152 2.76 -2.08 -24.54
CA ALA A 152 3.05 -2.12 -25.97
C ALA A 152 3.49 -3.51 -26.45
N GLN A 153 4.26 -4.24 -25.65
CA GLN A 153 4.70 -5.61 -25.97
C GLN A 153 3.52 -6.60 -25.96
N HIS A 154 2.64 -6.49 -24.97
CA HIS A 154 1.46 -7.36 -24.88
C HIS A 154 0.56 -7.19 -26.10
N ALA A 155 0.22 -5.94 -26.46
CA ALA A 155 -0.60 -5.65 -27.63
C ALA A 155 0.01 -6.16 -28.94
N GLN A 156 1.33 -6.04 -29.12
CA GLN A 156 2.03 -6.58 -30.29
C GLN A 156 2.02 -8.12 -30.33
N SER A 157 2.16 -8.77 -29.17
CA SER A 157 2.13 -10.22 -29.06
C SER A 157 0.76 -10.81 -29.40
N GLU A 158 -0.32 -10.15 -28.95
CA GLU A 158 -1.70 -10.54 -29.26
C GLU A 158 -2.01 -10.35 -30.75
N ALA A 159 -1.61 -9.22 -31.35
CA ALA A 159 -1.80 -8.97 -32.78
C ALA A 159 -1.08 -10.00 -33.65
N ARG A 160 0.11 -10.45 -33.24
CA ARG A 160 0.89 -11.48 -33.95
C ARG A 160 0.29 -12.88 -33.84
N ASN A 161 -0.43 -13.18 -32.76
CA ASN A 161 -1.00 -14.51 -32.50
C ASN A 161 -2.42 -14.70 -33.05
N LYS A 162 -3.04 -13.65 -33.60
CA LYS A 162 -4.35 -13.77 -34.24
C LYS A 162 -4.21 -14.58 -35.54
N PRO A 163 -4.89 -15.74 -35.68
CA PRO A 163 -4.84 -16.52 -36.91
C PRO A 163 -5.36 -15.66 -38.06
N ARG A 164 -4.66 -15.71 -39.19
CA ARG A 164 -5.14 -15.17 -40.47
C ARG A 164 -6.34 -16.02 -40.92
N GLU A 165 -7.51 -15.80 -40.33
CA GLU A 165 -8.76 -16.35 -40.86
C GLU A 165 -9.04 -15.68 -42.20
N GLU A 166 -8.61 -16.40 -43.24
CA GLU A 166 -9.31 -16.66 -44.50
C GLU A 166 -10.02 -15.46 -45.12
N THR A 167 -9.25 -14.71 -45.93
CA THR A 167 -9.83 -14.06 -47.12
C THR A 167 -9.97 -15.13 -48.20
N GLN A 168 -11.14 -15.75 -48.28
CA GLN A 168 -11.65 -16.40 -49.49
C GLN A 168 -13.01 -15.80 -49.83
#